data_AF-A0A9Q0Y954-F1
#
_entry.id   AF-A0A9Q0Y954-F1
#
_cell.length_a   1.000
_cell.length_b   1.000
_cell.length_c   1.000
_cell.angle_alpha   90.00
_cell.angle_beta   90.00
_cell.angle_gamma   90.00
#
_symmetry.space_group_name_H-M   'P 1'
#
loop_
_entity.id
_entity.type
_entity.pdbx_description
1 polymer ?
#
loop_
_entity_poly.entity_id
_entity_poly.type
_entity_poly.pdbx_seq_one_letter_code
_entity_poly.pdbx_strand_id
1 'polypeptide(L)'
;MINEDHVARTVEKITEYSKQKGNKSKFGCLSPPLFASIPVHRVVPDTLHLFKRISDQLINHLLVELKTFDNIKNCSASFDVKSCAHIYRFESFIQSLGIEWSFSVDTITKLVTARDFTGPELWKIVSNISLVDFTPCHSKLASLNKIWINFFNLINTLKYTLSTEEIITFDQSAKKWVELFCEVYLKKDVTPYMHVLSHHVAESLQLNGGILSQLSQEGLEKLND
;
A
#
# COMPACT_ATOMS: atom_id res chain seq x y z
N MET A 1 6.19 26.62 22.37
CA MET A 1 6.65 25.57 23.32
C MET A 1 6.33 24.24 22.67
N ILE A 2 7.35 23.53 22.20
CA ILE A 2 7.21 22.19 21.63
C ILE A 2 7.06 21.26 22.83
N ASN A 3 5.97 20.49 22.88
CA ASN A 3 5.73 19.50 23.93
C ASN A 3 6.90 18.49 23.94
N GLU A 4 7.60 18.39 25.07
CA GLU A 4 8.76 17.49 25.25
C GLU A 4 8.34 16.01 25.39
N ASP A 5 7.04 15.68 25.34
CA ASP A 5 6.53 14.33 25.61
C ASP A 5 6.48 13.38 24.39
N HIS A 6 6.96 13.80 23.22
CA HIS A 6 7.14 12.93 22.06
C HIS A 6 8.61 12.91 21.59
N VAL A 7 9.55 12.54 22.47
CA VAL A 7 10.92 12.29 22.04
C VAL A 7 10.95 10.99 21.22
N ALA A 8 10.94 11.12 19.89
CA ALA A 8 11.20 10.02 18.97
C ALA A 8 12.49 9.28 19.39
N ARG A 9 12.50 7.95 19.27
CA ARG A 9 13.68 7.15 19.65
C ARG A 9 14.87 7.54 18.76
N THR A 10 16.00 7.84 19.38
CA THR A 10 17.24 8.11 18.65
C THR A 10 17.86 6.82 18.11
N VAL A 11 18.75 6.95 17.12
CA VAL A 11 19.45 5.82 16.50
C VAL A 11 20.31 5.08 17.52
N GLU A 12 20.89 5.81 18.47
CA GLU A 12 21.69 5.27 19.57
C GLU A 12 20.82 4.40 20.49
N LYS A 13 19.64 4.90 20.89
CA LYS A 13 18.68 4.14 21.69
C LYS A 13 18.21 2.87 20.97
N ILE A 14 17.90 2.95 19.68
CA ILE A 14 17.51 1.78 18.88
C ILE A 14 18.66 0.76 18.82
N THR A 15 19.89 1.23 18.62
CA THR A 15 21.09 0.39 18.61
C THR A 15 21.31 -0.30 19.95
N GLU A 16 21.16 0.42 21.05
CA GLU A 16 21.25 -0.14 22.40
C GLU A 16 20.19 -1.22 22.63
N TYR A 17 18.92 -0.89 22.38
CA TYR A 17 17.81 -1.83 22.57
C TYR A 17 17.93 -3.08 21.72
N SER A 18 18.46 -2.96 20.50
CA SER A 18 18.66 -4.12 19.62
C SER A 18 19.62 -5.17 20.20
N LYS A 19 20.52 -4.77 21.11
CA LYS A 19 21.50 -5.66 21.76
C LYS A 19 20.98 -6.30 23.04
N GLN A 20 19.82 -5.88 23.55
CA GLN A 20 19.28 -6.37 24.83
C GLN A 20 18.54 -7.71 24.68
N LYS A 21 18.57 -8.53 25.73
CA LYS A 21 17.85 -9.81 25.76
C LYS A 21 16.33 -9.58 25.82
N GLY A 22 15.58 -10.18 24.89
CA GLY A 22 14.13 -9.95 24.75
C GLY A 22 13.78 -8.66 24.02
N ASN A 23 14.72 -8.10 23.24
CA ASN A 23 14.56 -6.89 22.43
C ASN A 23 13.26 -6.83 21.61
N LYS A 24 12.89 -7.94 20.96
CA LYS A 24 11.72 -8.03 20.07
C LYS A 24 10.42 -7.69 20.78
N SER A 25 10.18 -8.27 21.96
CA SER A 25 8.92 -8.08 22.70
C SER A 25 8.90 -6.80 23.53
N LYS A 26 10.06 -6.34 24.00
CA LYS A 26 10.14 -5.13 24.86
C LYS A 26 10.25 -3.83 24.08
N PHE A 27 11.04 -3.82 23.02
CA PHE A 27 11.42 -2.58 22.32
C PHE A 27 10.98 -2.56 20.86
N GLY A 28 10.57 -3.70 20.29
CA GLY A 28 10.16 -3.78 18.89
C GLY A 28 11.32 -3.60 17.91
N CYS A 29 12.56 -3.82 18.34
CA CYS A 29 13.75 -3.79 17.49
C CYS A 29 14.44 -5.16 17.50
N LEU A 30 14.74 -5.69 16.32
CA LEU A 30 15.38 -7.00 16.14
C LEU A 30 16.91 -6.89 15.97
N SER A 31 17.34 -5.86 15.23
CA SER A 31 18.71 -5.68 14.80
C SER A 31 19.10 -4.20 14.89
N PRO A 32 20.40 -3.87 15.00
CA PRO A 32 20.85 -2.50 14.93
C PRO A 32 20.50 -1.86 13.57
N PRO A 33 20.27 -0.54 13.51
CA PRO A 33 20.03 0.17 12.26
C PRO A 33 21.18 -0.02 11.27
N LEU A 34 20.85 -0.23 9.99
CA LEU A 34 21.86 -0.37 8.93
C LEU A 34 22.73 0.87 8.79
N PHE A 35 22.12 2.06 8.95
CA PHE A 35 22.80 3.35 8.88
C PHE A 35 22.76 4.04 10.24
N ALA A 36 23.66 3.63 11.13
CA ALA A 36 23.77 4.20 12.47
C ALA A 36 24.11 5.71 12.49
N SER A 37 24.62 6.25 11.38
CA SER A 37 24.99 7.66 11.23
C SER A 37 23.87 8.56 10.71
N ILE A 38 22.75 7.99 10.24
CA ILE A 38 21.62 8.77 9.70
C ILE A 38 20.56 8.92 10.79
N PRO A 39 20.34 10.15 11.31
CA PRO A 39 19.29 10.39 12.31
C PRO A 39 17.92 9.99 11.80
N VAL A 40 17.07 9.45 12.67
CA VAL A 40 15.71 8.97 12.32
C VAL A 40 14.87 10.06 11.65
N HIS A 41 14.94 11.30 12.12
CA HIS A 41 14.20 12.44 11.54
C HIS A 41 14.64 12.82 10.11
N ARG A 42 15.75 12.26 9.61
CA ARG A 42 16.19 12.42 8.22
C ARG A 42 15.76 11.27 7.32
N VAL A 43 15.10 10.26 7.86
CA VAL A 43 14.51 9.16 7.10
C VAL A 43 13.09 9.57 6.73
N VAL A 44 12.87 9.83 5.45
CA VAL A 44 11.58 10.30 4.93
C VAL A 44 10.84 9.15 4.25
N PRO A 45 9.52 8.98 4.47
CA PRO A 45 8.71 8.02 3.72
C PRO A 45 8.78 8.27 2.22
N ASP A 46 9.11 7.23 1.46
CA ASP A 46 9.02 7.28 0.01
C ASP A 46 7.57 7.07 -0.45
N THR A 47 6.98 8.14 -0.99
CA THR A 47 5.59 8.15 -1.45
C THR A 47 5.35 7.23 -2.64
N LEU A 48 6.35 7.00 -3.49
CA LEU A 48 6.24 6.11 -4.65
C LEU A 48 6.09 4.66 -4.21
N HIS A 49 6.98 4.19 -3.36
CA HIS A 49 6.91 2.82 -2.83
C HIS A 49 5.72 2.62 -1.88
N LEU A 50 5.34 3.65 -1.12
CA LEU A 50 4.13 3.60 -0.32
C LEU A 50 2.90 3.38 -1.18
N PHE A 51 2.77 4.11 -2.30
CA PHE A 51 1.69 3.91 -3.26
C PHE A 51 1.73 2.50 -3.87
N LYS A 52 2.87 2.07 -4.41
CA LYS A 52 3.03 0.75 -5.05
C LYS A 52 2.61 -0.38 -4.11
N ARG A 53 3.20 -0.42 -2.91
CA ARG A 53 3.03 -1.53 -1.95
C ARG A 53 1.64 -1.62 -1.36
N ILE A 54 0.97 -0.49 -1.13
CA ILE A 54 -0.42 -0.51 -0.66
C ILE A 54 -1.37 -0.90 -1.80
N SER A 55 -1.13 -0.40 -3.02
CA SER A 55 -1.93 -0.78 -4.20
C SER A 55 -1.84 -2.28 -4.49
N ASP A 56 -0.64 -2.85 -4.44
CA ASP A 56 -0.42 -4.29 -4.60
C ASP A 56 -1.23 -5.09 -3.56
N GLN A 57 -1.26 -4.64 -2.30
CA GLN A 57 -2.02 -5.29 -1.25
C GLN A 57 -3.53 -5.25 -1.54
N LEU A 58 -4.06 -4.09 -1.96
CA LEU A 58 -5.47 -3.94 -2.30
C LEU A 58 -5.86 -4.80 -3.51
N ILE A 59 -5.03 -4.82 -4.56
CA ILE A 59 -5.22 -5.66 -5.74
C ILE A 59 -5.17 -7.13 -5.35
N ASN A 60 -4.21 -7.55 -4.52
CA ASN A 60 -4.11 -8.94 -4.06
C ASN A 60 -5.35 -9.40 -3.32
N HIS A 61 -5.92 -8.56 -2.44
CA HIS A 61 -7.19 -8.86 -1.78
C HIS A 61 -8.34 -9.02 -2.78
N LEU A 62 -8.46 -8.09 -3.73
CA LEU A 62 -9.48 -8.19 -4.79
C LEU A 62 -9.30 -9.48 -5.60
N LEU A 63 -8.08 -9.80 -6.03
CA LEU A 63 -7.80 -11.01 -6.81
C LEU A 63 -8.13 -12.30 -6.05
N VAL A 64 -7.85 -12.36 -4.74
CA VAL A 64 -8.25 -13.49 -3.89
C VAL A 64 -9.77 -13.63 -3.87
N GLU A 65 -10.49 -12.52 -3.75
CA GLU A 65 -11.95 -12.53 -3.75
C GLU A 65 -12.53 -13.00 -5.08
N LEU A 66 -12.04 -12.47 -6.21
CA LEU A 66 -12.49 -12.85 -7.55
C LEU A 66 -12.21 -14.32 -7.84
N LYS A 67 -11.02 -14.82 -7.47
CA LYS A 67 -10.69 -16.25 -7.56
C LYS A 67 -11.62 -17.11 -6.70
N THR A 68 -12.05 -16.60 -5.54
CA THR A 68 -13.00 -17.30 -4.67
C THR A 68 -14.38 -17.37 -5.32
N PHE A 69 -14.86 -16.29 -5.95
CA PHE A 69 -16.12 -16.30 -6.68
C PHE A 69 -16.10 -17.26 -7.88
N ASP A 70 -14.97 -17.34 -8.59
CA ASP A 70 -14.78 -18.29 -9.68
C ASP A 70 -14.46 -19.72 -9.19
N ASN A 71 -14.40 -19.98 -7.88
CA ASN A 71 -14.01 -21.26 -7.27
C ASN A 71 -12.65 -21.81 -7.75
N ILE A 72 -11.70 -20.91 -8.05
CA ILE A 72 -10.36 -21.25 -8.53
C ILE A 72 -9.49 -21.73 -7.36
N LYS A 73 -8.98 -22.96 -7.46
CA LYS A 73 -8.02 -23.53 -6.49
C LYS A 73 -6.69 -23.86 -7.18
N ASN A 74 -6.65 -25.03 -7.84
CA ASN A 74 -5.53 -25.48 -8.65
C ASN A 74 -6.02 -25.68 -10.08
N CYS A 75 -5.25 -25.19 -11.04
CA CYS A 75 -5.61 -25.20 -12.44
C CYS A 75 -4.86 -26.31 -13.17
N SER A 76 -5.55 -27.07 -14.02
CA SER A 76 -4.88 -27.95 -14.97
C SER A 76 -4.15 -27.11 -16.04
N ALA A 77 -3.28 -27.74 -16.82
CA ALA A 77 -2.63 -27.09 -17.96
C ALA A 77 -3.63 -26.59 -19.04
N SER A 78 -4.90 -27.05 -18.99
CA SER A 78 -5.99 -26.68 -19.89
C SER A 78 -6.88 -25.56 -19.35
N PHE A 79 -6.43 -24.83 -18.33
CA PHE A 79 -7.22 -23.74 -17.73
C PHE A 79 -7.36 -22.57 -18.68
N ASP A 80 -8.60 -22.20 -18.97
CA ASP A 80 -8.95 -21.03 -19.77
C ASP A 80 -9.51 -19.94 -18.88
N VAL A 81 -8.78 -18.83 -18.77
CA VAL A 81 -9.19 -17.64 -18.00
C VAL A 81 -10.56 -17.14 -18.45
N LYS A 82 -10.88 -17.25 -19.76
CA LYS A 82 -12.17 -16.78 -20.31
C LYS A 82 -13.37 -17.55 -19.78
N SER A 83 -13.15 -18.75 -19.24
CA SER A 83 -14.19 -19.53 -18.56
C SER A 83 -14.51 -19.04 -17.15
N CYS A 84 -13.65 -18.19 -16.57
CA CYS A 84 -13.78 -17.66 -15.22
C CYS A 84 -14.30 -16.22 -15.25
N ALA A 85 -15.58 -16.04 -14.93
CA ALA A 85 -16.30 -14.79 -15.14
C ALA A 85 -15.67 -13.61 -14.40
N HIS A 86 -15.24 -13.79 -13.14
CA HIS A 86 -14.78 -12.68 -12.30
C HIS A 86 -13.35 -12.25 -12.61
N ILE A 87 -12.41 -13.19 -12.71
CA ILE A 87 -11.02 -12.86 -13.09
C ILE A 87 -10.93 -12.39 -14.55
N TYR A 88 -11.73 -12.94 -15.47
CA TYR A 88 -11.74 -12.47 -16.87
C TYR A 88 -12.29 -11.05 -16.98
N ARG A 89 -13.29 -10.69 -16.16
CA ARG A 89 -13.78 -9.31 -16.07
C ARG A 89 -12.68 -8.37 -15.60
N PHE A 90 -11.87 -8.76 -14.61
CA PHE A 90 -10.72 -7.98 -14.16
C PHE A 90 -9.68 -7.83 -15.27
N GLU A 91 -9.30 -8.91 -15.94
CA GLU A 91 -8.37 -8.85 -17.08
C GLU A 91 -8.88 -7.92 -18.18
N SER A 92 -10.17 -8.04 -18.56
CA SER A 92 -10.81 -7.18 -19.57
C SER A 92 -10.80 -5.71 -19.16
N PHE A 93 -11.03 -5.41 -17.89
CA PHE A 93 -10.91 -4.05 -17.36
C PHE A 93 -9.48 -3.52 -17.49
N ILE A 94 -8.47 -4.29 -17.08
CA ILE A 94 -7.07 -3.89 -17.21
C ILE A 94 -6.70 -3.60 -18.68
N GLN A 95 -7.09 -4.48 -19.59
CA GLN A 95 -6.87 -4.29 -21.03
C GLN A 95 -7.60 -3.06 -21.58
N SER A 96 -8.79 -2.74 -21.07
CA SER A 96 -9.54 -1.53 -21.43
C SER A 96 -8.82 -0.22 -21.04
N LEU A 97 -7.91 -0.27 -20.06
CA LEU A 97 -7.04 0.85 -19.68
C LEU A 97 -5.80 0.99 -20.58
N GLY A 98 -5.71 0.17 -21.64
CA GLY A 98 -4.57 0.10 -22.55
C GLY A 98 -3.34 -0.53 -21.91
N ILE A 99 -3.53 -1.48 -20.99
CA ILE A 99 -2.45 -2.20 -20.31
C ILE A 99 -2.37 -3.61 -20.87
N GLU A 100 -1.23 -3.97 -21.47
CA GLU A 100 -0.99 -5.33 -21.95
C GLU A 100 -0.67 -6.25 -20.76
N TRP A 101 -1.71 -6.90 -20.25
CA TRP A 101 -1.65 -7.75 -19.06
C TRP A 101 -2.67 -8.88 -19.19
N SER A 102 -2.28 -10.07 -18.72
CA SER A 102 -3.13 -11.26 -18.72
C SER A 102 -2.73 -12.22 -17.61
N PHE A 103 -3.70 -13.04 -17.20
CA PHE A 103 -3.44 -14.17 -16.31
C PHE A 103 -2.79 -15.32 -17.07
N SER A 104 -1.93 -16.04 -16.36
CA SER A 104 -1.31 -17.29 -16.81
C SER A 104 -1.38 -18.34 -15.71
N VAL A 105 -1.18 -19.60 -16.06
CA VAL A 105 -1.00 -20.66 -15.06
C VAL A 105 0.48 -20.91 -14.87
N ASP A 106 0.95 -20.73 -13.64
CA ASP A 106 2.31 -21.06 -13.27
C ASP A 106 2.54 -22.57 -13.44
N THR A 107 3.60 -22.92 -14.17
CA THR A 107 3.84 -24.31 -14.60
C THR A 107 4.22 -25.23 -13.43
N ILE A 108 4.75 -24.67 -12.34
CA ILE A 108 5.25 -25.42 -11.18
C ILE A 108 4.14 -25.56 -10.14
N THR A 109 3.58 -24.43 -9.70
CA THR A 109 2.57 -24.34 -8.63
C THR A 109 1.17 -24.66 -9.12
N LYS A 110 0.92 -24.62 -10.44
CA LYS A 110 -0.40 -24.79 -11.05
C LYS A 110 -1.43 -23.76 -10.60
N LEU A 111 -0.96 -22.62 -10.10
CA LEU A 111 -1.81 -21.51 -9.66
C LEU A 111 -1.99 -20.50 -10.80
N VAL A 112 -3.13 -19.82 -10.79
CA VAL A 112 -3.36 -18.66 -11.66
C VAL A 112 -2.54 -17.49 -11.13
N THR A 113 -1.60 -17.03 -11.93
CA THR A 113 -0.67 -15.93 -11.63
C THR A 113 -0.77 -14.87 -12.71
N ALA A 114 -0.17 -13.71 -12.45
CA ALA A 114 0.06 -12.68 -13.45
C ALA A 114 1.32 -11.92 -13.07
N ARG A 115 1.86 -11.14 -14.00
CA ARG A 115 2.97 -10.23 -13.69
C ARG A 115 2.52 -9.12 -12.75
N ASP A 116 3.47 -8.54 -12.04
CA ASP A 116 3.25 -7.33 -11.25
C ASP A 116 2.93 -6.13 -12.16
N PHE A 117 2.25 -5.14 -11.58
CA PHE A 117 1.97 -3.87 -12.22
C PHE A 117 3.10 -2.86 -11.96
N THR A 118 3.42 -2.06 -12.96
CA THR A 118 4.32 -0.92 -12.82
C THR A 118 3.62 0.25 -12.11
N GLY A 119 4.38 1.22 -11.61
CA GLY A 119 3.81 2.42 -10.97
C GLY A 119 2.77 3.15 -11.84
N PRO A 120 3.04 3.43 -13.13
CA PRO A 120 2.05 4.04 -14.03
C PRO A 120 0.80 3.18 -14.27
N GLU A 121 0.95 1.85 -14.35
CA GLU A 121 -0.19 0.93 -14.49
C GLU A 121 -1.05 0.93 -13.23
N LEU A 122 -0.43 0.81 -12.05
CA LEU A 122 -1.13 0.92 -10.76
C LEU A 122 -1.89 2.24 -10.66
N TRP A 123 -1.29 3.35 -11.12
CA TRP A 123 -1.96 4.64 -11.12
C TRP A 123 -3.26 4.61 -11.94
N LYS A 124 -3.19 4.10 -13.17
CA LYS A 124 -4.37 3.96 -14.04
C LYS A 124 -5.44 3.06 -13.42
N ILE A 125 -5.04 1.96 -12.78
CA ILE A 125 -5.96 1.01 -12.16
C ILE A 125 -6.66 1.66 -10.97
N VAL A 126 -5.90 2.15 -10.00
CA VAL A 126 -6.43 2.70 -8.74
C VAL A 126 -7.28 3.96 -8.99
N SER A 127 -6.99 4.75 -10.04
CA SER A 127 -7.79 5.93 -10.38
C SER A 127 -9.10 5.62 -11.12
N ASN A 128 -9.26 4.43 -11.71
CA ASN A 128 -10.42 4.10 -12.56
C ASN A 128 -11.25 2.91 -12.03
N ILE A 129 -10.75 2.18 -11.04
CA ILE A 129 -11.42 0.99 -10.54
C ILE A 129 -12.67 1.34 -9.71
N SER A 130 -13.75 0.61 -9.95
CA SER A 130 -14.98 0.64 -9.18
C SER A 130 -15.29 -0.76 -8.69
N LEU A 131 -15.30 -0.98 -7.37
CA LEU A 131 -15.52 -2.33 -6.83
C LEU A 131 -16.95 -2.83 -7.03
N VAL A 132 -17.88 -1.95 -7.35
CA VAL A 132 -19.27 -2.32 -7.73
C VAL A 132 -19.27 -3.21 -8.96
N ASP A 133 -18.33 -3.01 -9.89
CA ASP A 133 -18.26 -3.76 -11.14
C ASP A 133 -17.70 -5.19 -10.94
N PHE A 134 -16.96 -5.41 -9.86
CA PHE A 134 -16.26 -6.67 -9.60
C PHE A 134 -16.89 -7.51 -8.49
N THR A 135 -17.48 -6.86 -7.48
CA THR A 135 -17.95 -7.50 -6.25
C THR A 135 -19.39 -7.11 -5.87
N PRO A 136 -20.36 -7.10 -6.81
CA PRO A 136 -21.70 -6.52 -6.59
C PRO A 136 -22.49 -7.19 -5.46
N CYS A 137 -22.21 -8.46 -5.16
CA CYS A 137 -22.89 -9.22 -4.12
C CYS A 137 -22.13 -9.24 -2.77
N HIS A 138 -21.01 -8.51 -2.64
CA HIS A 138 -20.27 -8.52 -1.39
C HIS A 138 -21.01 -7.73 -0.30
N SER A 139 -21.26 -8.38 0.84
CA SER A 139 -21.87 -7.79 2.04
C SER A 139 -21.21 -6.49 2.55
N LYS A 140 -19.92 -6.24 2.25
CA LYS A 140 -19.17 -5.04 2.65
C LYS A 140 -18.83 -4.12 1.47
N LEU A 141 -19.53 -4.25 0.34
CA LEU A 141 -19.23 -3.52 -0.90
C LEU A 141 -19.08 -2.00 -0.69
N ALA A 142 -19.94 -1.39 0.13
CA ALA A 142 -19.85 0.04 0.40
C ALA A 142 -18.53 0.43 1.10
N SER A 143 -18.09 -0.35 2.08
CA SER A 143 -16.82 -0.13 2.79
C SER A 143 -15.62 -0.42 1.87
N LEU A 144 -15.70 -1.49 1.10
CA LEU A 144 -14.70 -1.84 0.09
C LEU A 144 -14.49 -0.71 -0.91
N ASN A 145 -15.55 -0.18 -1.51
CA ASN A 145 -15.46 0.91 -2.47
C ASN A 145 -14.87 2.17 -1.83
N LYS A 146 -15.25 2.48 -0.58
CA LYS A 146 -14.68 3.60 0.18
C LYS A 146 -13.19 3.42 0.45
N ILE A 147 -12.70 2.20 0.72
CA ILE A 147 -11.26 1.94 0.92
C ILE A 147 -10.47 2.37 -0.31
N TRP A 148 -10.90 1.98 -1.51
CA TRP A 148 -10.19 2.33 -2.75
C TRP A 148 -10.24 3.82 -3.06
N ILE A 149 -11.43 4.43 -2.97
CA ILE A 149 -11.61 5.87 -3.21
C ILE A 149 -10.78 6.71 -2.22
N ASN A 150 -10.88 6.40 -0.93
CA ASN A 150 -10.17 7.15 0.09
C ASN A 150 -8.65 6.95 -0.02
N PHE A 151 -8.19 5.75 -0.38
CA PHE A 151 -6.77 5.50 -0.64
C PHE A 151 -6.26 6.36 -1.80
N PHE A 152 -6.96 6.36 -2.93
CA PHE A 152 -6.58 7.17 -4.08
C PHE A 152 -6.52 8.65 -3.74
N ASN A 153 -7.51 9.17 -3.00
CA ASN A 153 -7.54 10.55 -2.55
C ASN A 153 -6.32 10.89 -1.68
N LEU A 154 -5.97 10.04 -0.70
CA LEU A 154 -4.79 10.23 0.15
C LEU A 154 -3.50 10.33 -0.68
N ILE A 155 -3.29 9.39 -1.59
CA ILE A 155 -2.07 9.38 -2.42
C ILE A 155 -2.06 10.56 -3.40
N ASN A 156 -3.20 10.92 -3.98
CA ASN A 156 -3.28 12.05 -4.88
C ASN A 156 -2.99 13.37 -4.17
N THR A 157 -3.42 13.53 -2.91
CA THR A 157 -3.06 14.67 -2.08
C THR A 157 -1.54 14.80 -1.92
N LEU A 158 -0.81 13.70 -1.73
CA LEU A 158 0.65 13.71 -1.53
C LEU A 158 1.46 14.17 -2.75
N LYS A 159 0.82 14.38 -3.92
CA LYS A 159 1.49 14.97 -5.09
C LYS A 159 1.73 16.47 -4.96
N TYR A 160 0.98 17.13 -4.10
CA TYR A 160 1.00 18.58 -3.92
C TYR A 160 1.80 18.97 -2.68
N THR A 161 2.09 20.26 -2.57
CA THR A 161 2.55 20.87 -1.33
C THR A 161 1.34 21.13 -0.44
N LEU A 162 1.36 20.66 0.80
CA LEU A 162 0.24 20.79 1.73
C LEU A 162 0.45 21.94 2.73
N SER A 163 -0.61 22.67 3.05
CA SER A 163 -0.68 23.58 4.19
C SER A 163 -0.75 22.82 5.53
N THR A 164 -0.56 23.53 6.64
CA THR A 164 -0.69 22.96 7.99
C THR A 164 -2.08 22.33 8.23
N GLU A 165 -3.15 22.99 7.79
CA GLU A 165 -4.52 22.51 7.93
C GLU A 165 -4.77 21.26 7.07
N GLU A 166 -4.21 21.24 5.85
CA GLU A 166 -4.28 20.09 4.95
C GLU A 166 -3.53 18.89 5.54
N ILE A 167 -2.39 19.11 6.19
CA ILE A 167 -1.63 18.04 6.86
C ILE A 167 -2.44 17.45 8.02
N ILE A 168 -3.11 18.27 8.83
CA ILE A 168 -3.99 17.79 9.92
C ILE A 168 -5.14 16.96 9.35
N THR A 169 -5.75 17.43 8.26
CA THR A 169 -6.84 16.72 7.58
C THR A 169 -6.37 15.40 6.98
N PHE A 170 -5.17 15.39 6.40
CA PHE A 170 -4.52 14.20 5.87
C PHE A 170 -4.29 13.17 6.97
N ASP A 171 -3.70 13.56 8.12
CA ASP A 171 -3.42 12.68 9.26
C ASP A 171 -4.69 11.95 9.74
N GLN A 172 -5.76 12.72 9.94
CA GLN A 172 -7.05 12.16 10.36
C GLN A 172 -7.63 11.21 9.31
N SER A 173 -7.52 11.57 8.02
CA SER A 173 -8.03 10.76 6.92
C SER A 173 -7.26 9.46 6.75
N ALA A 174 -5.93 9.50 6.90
CA ALA A 174 -5.06 8.33 6.81
C ALA A 174 -5.32 7.33 7.94
N LYS A 175 -5.52 7.81 9.17
CA LYS A 175 -5.90 6.97 10.33
C LYS A 175 -7.26 6.31 10.12
N LYS A 176 -8.27 7.10 9.77
CA LYS A 176 -9.62 6.60 9.45
C LYS A 176 -9.62 5.58 8.31
N TRP A 177 -8.74 5.77 7.33
CA TRP A 177 -8.60 4.81 6.23
C TRP A 177 -8.09 3.45 6.70
N VAL A 178 -7.08 3.41 7.58
CA VAL A 178 -6.58 2.14 8.17
C VAL A 178 -7.64 1.51 9.08
N GLU A 179 -8.40 2.30 9.84
CA GLU A 179 -9.52 1.81 10.65
C GLU A 179 -10.57 1.13 9.76
N LEU A 180 -11.01 1.81 8.69
CA LEU A 180 -11.94 1.27 7.70
C LEU A 180 -11.39 0.00 7.02
N PHE A 181 -10.09 -0.03 6.71
CA PHE A 181 -9.43 -1.21 6.18
C PHE A 181 -9.57 -2.40 7.13
N CYS A 182 -9.36 -2.19 8.44
CA CYS A 182 -9.49 -3.22 9.47
C CYS A 182 -10.94 -3.67 9.75
N GLU A 183 -11.95 -2.91 9.32
CA GLU A 183 -13.34 -3.36 9.37
C GLU A 183 -13.65 -4.39 8.29
N VAL A 184 -12.94 -4.33 7.16
CA VAL A 184 -13.15 -5.22 6.01
C VAL A 184 -12.19 -6.41 6.06
N TYR A 185 -10.90 -6.14 6.26
CA TYR A 185 -9.80 -7.10 6.24
C TYR A 185 -9.26 -7.40 7.64
N LEU A 186 -8.39 -8.42 7.75
CA LEU A 186 -7.83 -8.81 9.05
C LEU A 186 -6.70 -7.87 9.43
N LYS A 187 -6.51 -7.63 10.74
CA LYS A 187 -5.41 -6.79 11.25
C LYS A 187 -4.01 -7.25 10.80
N LYS A 188 -3.84 -8.56 10.56
CA LYS A 188 -2.58 -9.14 10.05
C LYS A 188 -2.27 -8.71 8.61
N ASP A 189 -3.27 -8.21 7.88
CA ASP A 189 -3.15 -7.75 6.50
C ASP A 189 -2.69 -6.28 6.44
N VAL A 190 -2.61 -5.58 7.58
CA VAL A 190 -2.04 -4.24 7.68
C VAL A 190 -0.52 -4.32 7.44
N THR A 191 -0.06 -3.71 6.37
CA THR A 191 1.36 -3.73 5.99
C THR A 191 2.15 -2.62 6.71
N PRO A 192 3.49 -2.74 6.79
CA PRO A 192 4.34 -1.65 7.28
C PRO A 192 4.10 -0.32 6.55
N TYR A 193 3.81 -0.36 5.24
CA TYR A 193 3.51 0.85 4.45
C TYR A 193 2.19 1.51 4.86
N MET A 194 1.16 0.74 5.22
CA MET A 194 -0.10 1.29 5.76
C MET A 194 0.12 1.94 7.14
N HIS A 195 0.98 1.34 7.97
CA HIS A 195 1.40 1.96 9.24
C HIS A 195 2.14 3.28 9.00
N VAL A 196 3.09 3.30 8.07
CA VAL A 196 3.80 4.53 7.67
C VAL A 196 2.84 5.61 7.16
N LEU A 197 1.89 5.24 6.29
CA LEU A 197 0.87 6.15 5.77
C LEU A 197 0.09 6.85 6.88
N SER A 198 -0.33 6.09 7.89
CA SER A 198 -1.24 6.58 8.95
C SER A 198 -0.55 7.23 10.15
N HIS A 199 0.76 7.01 10.36
CA HIS A 199 1.45 7.47 11.57
C HIS A 199 2.67 8.35 11.29
N HIS A 200 3.32 8.22 10.12
CA HIS A 200 4.63 8.84 9.87
C HIS A 200 4.62 9.83 8.71
N VAL A 201 3.67 9.72 7.77
CA VAL A 201 3.59 10.64 6.62
C VAL A 201 3.24 12.07 7.06
N ALA A 202 2.27 12.25 7.96
CA ALA A 202 1.88 13.57 8.46
C ALA A 202 3.02 14.26 9.24
N GLU A 203 3.71 13.52 10.11
CA GLU A 203 4.92 14.00 10.80
C GLU A 203 5.99 14.43 9.78
N SER A 204 6.22 13.61 8.76
CA SER A 204 7.21 13.92 7.72
C SER A 204 6.83 15.16 6.90
N LEU A 205 5.54 15.37 6.61
CA LEU A 205 5.05 16.60 5.98
C LEU A 205 5.33 17.81 6.86
N GLN A 206 5.07 17.74 8.17
CA GLN A 206 5.32 18.85 9.10
C GLN A 206 6.81 19.21 9.16
N LEU A 207 7.68 18.19 9.30
CA LEU A 207 9.12 18.39 9.38
C LEU A 207 9.74 18.95 8.10
N ASN A 208 9.13 18.66 6.95
CA ASN A 208 9.65 19.06 5.65
C ASN A 208 8.82 20.18 4.99
N GLY A 209 8.01 20.94 5.75
CA GLY A 209 7.27 22.10 5.20
C GLY A 209 6.23 21.74 4.12
N GLY A 210 5.63 20.55 4.21
CA GLY A 210 4.55 20.10 3.35
C GLY A 210 4.98 19.53 2.00
N ILE A 211 6.29 19.43 1.70
CA ILE A 211 6.81 19.03 0.38
C ILE A 211 7.34 17.58 0.33
N LEU A 212 6.47 16.57 0.48
CA LEU A 212 6.91 15.18 0.31
C LEU A 212 7.10 14.74 -1.15
N SER A 213 6.34 15.29 -2.10
CA SER A 213 6.45 14.91 -3.51
C SER A 213 7.85 15.14 -4.10
N GLN A 214 8.52 16.21 -3.64
CA GLN A 214 9.86 16.59 -4.07
C GLN A 214 10.97 15.73 -3.46
N LEU A 215 10.66 14.97 -2.40
CA LEU A 215 11.59 14.10 -1.69
C LEU A 215 11.43 12.62 -2.10
N SER A 216 10.55 12.33 -3.06
CA SER A 216 10.31 10.98 -3.56
C SER A 216 11.46 10.45 -4.42
N GLN A 217 11.58 9.12 -4.51
CA GLN A 217 12.63 8.48 -5.32
C GLN A 217 12.28 8.36 -6.81
N GLU A 218 11.17 8.95 -7.27
CA GLU A 218 10.68 8.81 -8.65
C GLU A 218 11.71 9.28 -9.69
N GLY A 219 12.46 10.33 -9.40
CA GLY A 219 13.52 10.83 -10.28
C GLY A 219 14.70 9.87 -10.44
N LEU A 220 15.01 9.08 -9.41
CA LEU A 220 16.07 8.07 -9.45
C LEU A 220 15.63 6.81 -10.19
N GLU A 221 14.38 6.38 -10.04
CA GLU A 221 13.84 5.23 -10.78
C GLU A 221 13.84 5.50 -12.30
N LYS A 222 13.44 6.71 -12.74
CA LYS A 222 13.44 7.11 -14.16
C LYS A 222 14.81 7.12 -14.84
N LEU A 223 15.90 7.15 -14.08
CA LEU A 223 17.26 7.08 -14.63
C LEU A 223 17.74 5.64 -14.84
N ASN A 224 17.05 4.67 -14.24
CA ASN A 224 17.38 3.24 -14.32
C ASN A 224 16.43 2.46 -15.24
N ASP A 225 15.33 3.08 -15.67
CA ASP A 225 14.42 2.58 -16.71
C ASP A 225 14.91 2.96 -18.12
#